data_AF-A0A3E0GY80-F1
#
_entry.id   AF-A0A3E0GY80-F1
#
_cell.length_a   1.000
_cell.length_b   1.000
_cell.length_c   1.000
_cell.angle_alpha   90.00
_cell.angle_beta   90.00
_cell.angle_gamma   90.00
#
_symmetry.space_group_name_H-M   'P 1'
#
loop_
_entity.id
_entity.type
_entity.pdbx_description
1 polymer ?
#
loop_
_entity_poly.entity_id
_entity_poly.type
_entity_poly.pdbx_seq_one_letter_code
_entity_poly.pdbx_strand_id
1 'polypeptide(L)'
;MAFLPRLLGALTAAYGVGLIARPQLLAEPCGLVDADGRLSDGVAVLSRALGARDAVSGLAMAVAPAGPALRLAIAVRVGCDLADAVGLGLTLPSRRARQKAATVAGLWGALCAASALTVRATGSGGGSRT
;
A
#
# COMPACT_ATOMS: atom_id res chain seq x y z
N MET A 1 11.17 -12.67 -12.70
CA MET A 1 9.73 -12.77 -13.02
C MET A 1 9.02 -11.74 -12.17
N ALA A 2 8.27 -10.81 -12.77
CA ALA A 2 7.63 -9.71 -12.04
C ALA A 2 6.24 -10.07 -11.48
N PHE A 3 5.97 -11.36 -11.21
CA PHE A 3 4.68 -11.83 -10.73
C PHE A 3 4.38 -11.33 -9.31
N LEU A 4 5.33 -11.49 -8.38
CA LEU A 4 5.14 -11.12 -6.98
C LEU A 4 4.78 -9.63 -6.78
N PRO A 5 5.54 -8.65 -7.32
CA PRO A 5 5.17 -7.24 -7.16
C PRO A 5 3.83 -6.90 -7.82
N ARG A 6 3.45 -7.60 -8.90
CA ARG A 6 2.13 -7.39 -9.54
C ARG A 6 0.99 -7.92 -8.69
N LEU A 7 1.15 -9.11 -8.11
CA LEU A 7 0.17 -9.69 -7.20
C LEU A 7 -0.01 -8.79 -5.96
N LEU A 8 1.09 -8.36 -5.35
CA LEU A 8 1.05 -7.42 -4.22
C LEU A 8 0.35 -6.12 -4.61
N GLY A 9 0.68 -5.55 -5.77
CA GLY A 9 0.03 -4.36 -6.30
C GLY A 9 -1.48 -4.55 -6.50
N ALA A 10 -1.91 -5.67 -7.08
CA ALA A 10 -3.32 -5.98 -7.27
C ALA A 10 -4.07 -6.13 -5.94
N LEU A 11 -3.48 -6.80 -4.96
CA LEU A 11 -4.05 -6.94 -3.61
C LEU A 11 -4.17 -5.59 -2.90
N THR A 12 -3.13 -4.74 -2.96
CA THR A 12 -3.19 -3.38 -2.41
C THR A 12 -4.27 -2.56 -3.11
N ALA A 13 -4.37 -2.67 -4.43
CA ALA A 13 -5.36 -1.92 -5.18
C ALA A 13 -6.80 -2.32 -4.81
N ALA A 14 -7.05 -3.63 -4.71
CA ALA A 14 -8.34 -4.17 -4.30
C ALA A 14 -8.71 -3.73 -2.88
N TYR A 15 -7.75 -3.76 -1.95
CA TYR A 15 -7.97 -3.26 -0.59
C TYR A 15 -8.29 -1.76 -0.57
N GLY A 16 -7.54 -0.96 -1.35
CA GLY A 16 -7.78 0.48 -1.50
C GLY A 16 -9.19 0.79 -2.00
N VAL A 17 -9.66 0.08 -3.03
CA VAL A 17 -11.06 0.16 -3.50
C VAL A 17 -12.05 -0.22 -2.40
N GLY A 18 -11.74 -1.25 -1.61
CA GLY A 18 -12.51 -1.61 -0.42
C GLY A 18 -12.62 -0.47 0.59
N LEU A 19 -11.54 0.25 0.86
CA LEU A 19 -11.56 1.42 1.76
C LEU A 19 -12.37 2.60 1.20
N ILE A 20 -12.34 2.81 -0.12
CA ILE A 20 -13.17 3.84 -0.78
C ILE A 20 -14.65 3.54 -0.57
N ALA A 21 -15.05 2.29 -0.83
CA ALA A 21 -16.44 1.84 -0.74
C ALA A 21 -16.92 1.73 0.72
N ARG A 22 -16.06 1.20 1.61
CA ARG A 22 -16.37 0.92 3.01
C ARG A 22 -15.22 1.38 3.92
N PRO A 23 -15.15 2.68 4.26
CA PRO A 23 -14.06 3.24 5.08
C PRO A 23 -13.94 2.63 6.48
N GLN A 24 -15.00 1.99 6.99
CA GLN A 24 -15.00 1.26 8.26
C GLN A 24 -13.96 0.13 8.29
N LEU A 25 -13.60 -0.45 7.14
CA LEU A 25 -12.58 -1.50 7.03
C LEU A 25 -11.21 -1.06 7.57
N LEU A 26 -10.91 0.25 7.54
CA LEU A 26 -9.73 0.83 8.18
C LEU A 26 -10.06 1.36 9.58
N ALA A 27 -11.15 2.12 9.68
CA ALA A 27 -11.45 2.88 10.89
C ALA A 27 -11.72 2.00 12.12
N GLU A 28 -12.44 0.90 11.96
CA GLU A 28 -12.82 0.02 13.07
C GLU A 28 -11.58 -0.69 13.68
N PRO A 29 -10.70 -1.36 12.91
CA PRO A 29 -9.43 -1.89 13.44
C PRO A 29 -8.51 -0.85 14.08
N CYS A 30 -8.63 0.42 13.67
CA CYS A 30 -7.86 1.54 14.21
C CYS A 30 -8.49 2.19 15.44
N GLY A 31 -9.70 1.77 15.84
CA GLY A 31 -10.44 2.38 16.95
C GLY A 31 -10.88 3.82 16.65
N LEU A 32 -11.17 4.12 15.39
CA LEU A 32 -11.63 5.43 14.91
C LEU A 32 -13.15 5.49 14.67
N VAL A 33 -13.87 4.52 15.21
CA VAL A 33 -15.33 4.50 15.30
C VAL A 33 -15.74 4.76 16.75
N ASP A 34 -16.94 5.30 16.95
CA ASP A 34 -17.49 5.49 18.29
C ASP A 34 -17.98 4.17 18.93
N ALA A 35 -18.55 4.25 20.13
CA ALA A 35 -19.05 3.09 20.87
C ALA A 35 -20.19 2.35 20.17
N ASP A 36 -20.94 3.04 19.30
CA ASP A 36 -22.01 2.47 18.48
C ASP A 36 -21.49 1.99 17.11
N GLY A 37 -20.18 2.06 16.87
CA GLY A 37 -19.53 1.70 15.61
C GLY A 37 -19.74 2.74 14.49
N ARG A 38 -20.20 3.95 14.81
CA ARG A 38 -20.38 5.01 13.82
C ARG A 38 -19.06 5.69 13.48
N LEU A 39 -18.96 6.07 12.21
CA LEU A 39 -17.79 6.70 11.62
C LEU A 39 -18.07 8.20 11.46
N SER A 40 -17.14 9.05 11.89
CA SER A 40 -17.25 10.49 11.61
C SER A 40 -16.89 10.79 10.16
N ASP A 41 -17.47 11.86 9.60
CA ASP A 41 -17.25 12.25 8.20
C ASP A 41 -15.77 12.51 7.89
N GLY A 42 -15.05 13.15 8.81
CA GLY A 42 -13.61 13.41 8.65
C GLY A 42 -12.78 12.14 8.53
N VAL A 43 -13.04 11.13 9.37
CA VAL A 43 -12.37 9.83 9.29
C VAL A 43 -12.78 9.11 8.00
N ALA A 44 -14.05 9.21 7.59
CA ALA A 44 -14.52 8.64 6.35
C ALA A 44 -13.80 9.25 5.13
N VAL A 45 -13.65 10.57 5.09
CA VAL A 45 -12.92 11.28 4.01
C VAL A 45 -11.45 10.83 3.96
N LEU A 46 -10.75 10.83 5.11
CA LEU A 46 -9.35 10.42 5.16
C LEU A 46 -9.15 8.94 4.80
N SER A 47 -10.04 8.07 5.26
CA SER A 47 -9.98 6.63 4.94
C SER A 47 -10.15 6.38 3.45
N ARG A 48 -11.05 7.12 2.78
CA ARG A 48 -11.21 7.05 1.33
C ARG A 48 -10.00 7.62 0.59
N ALA A 49 -9.38 8.68 1.09
CA ALA A 49 -8.17 9.24 0.51
C ALA A 49 -6.98 8.26 0.59
N LEU A 50 -6.80 7.59 1.74
CA LEU A 50 -5.82 6.50 1.89
C LEU A 50 -6.15 5.34 0.93
N GLY A 51 -7.43 4.97 0.84
CA GLY A 51 -7.91 3.97 -0.12
C GLY A 51 -7.61 4.32 -1.57
N ALA A 52 -7.80 5.57 -1.98
CA ALA A 52 -7.49 6.05 -3.33
C ALA A 52 -5.98 6.00 -3.62
N ARG A 53 -5.15 6.42 -2.66
CA ARG A 53 -3.69 6.32 -2.76
C ARG A 53 -3.25 4.86 -2.92
N ASP A 54 -3.84 3.95 -2.15
CA ASP A 54 -3.55 2.52 -2.21
C ASP A 54 -4.02 1.89 -3.53
N ALA A 55 -5.21 2.27 -4.01
CA ALA A 55 -5.74 1.89 -5.31
C ALA A 55 -4.78 2.29 -6.45
N VAL A 56 -4.37 3.55 -6.48
CA VAL A 56 -3.52 4.09 -7.55
C VAL A 56 -2.10 3.51 -7.52
N SER A 57 -1.45 3.51 -6.35
CA SER A 57 -0.10 2.98 -6.22
C SER A 57 -0.02 1.46 -6.41
N GLY A 58 -1.02 0.71 -5.93
CA GLY A 58 -1.14 -0.72 -6.18
C GLY A 58 -1.38 -1.04 -7.66
N LEU A 59 -2.26 -0.28 -8.33
CA LEU A 59 -2.49 -0.43 -9.77
C LEU A 59 -1.22 -0.16 -10.57
N ALA A 60 -0.46 0.88 -10.21
CA ALA A 60 0.83 1.18 -10.85
C ALA A 60 1.81 -0.01 -10.73
N MET A 61 1.90 -0.66 -9.56
CA MET A 61 2.69 -1.88 -9.40
C MET A 61 2.18 -3.06 -10.23
N ALA A 62 0.85 -3.20 -10.38
CA ALA A 62 0.25 -4.28 -11.14
C ALA A 62 0.52 -4.17 -12.65
N VAL A 63 0.52 -2.95 -13.20
CA VAL A 63 0.57 -2.73 -14.66
C VAL A 63 1.93 -2.25 -15.20
N ALA A 64 2.80 -1.71 -14.35
CA ALA A 64 4.08 -1.16 -14.82
C ALA A 64 4.95 -2.20 -15.56
N PRO A 65 5.68 -1.77 -16.60
CA PRO A 65 6.63 -2.65 -17.27
C PRO A 65 7.76 -3.05 -16.32
N ALA A 66 8.25 -4.29 -16.47
CA ALA A 66 9.35 -4.79 -15.66
C ALA A 66 10.62 -3.96 -15.92
N GLY A 67 11.32 -3.58 -14.86
CA GLY A 67 12.50 -2.71 -14.94
C GLY A 67 12.37 -1.48 -14.02
N PRO A 68 12.93 -0.32 -14.41
CA PRO A 68 12.95 0.88 -13.59
C PRO A 68 11.56 1.40 -13.19
N ALA A 69 10.59 1.36 -14.11
CA ALA A 69 9.22 1.84 -13.84
C ALA A 69 8.54 1.04 -12.71
N LEU A 70 8.60 -0.29 -12.78
CA LEU A 70 8.07 -1.14 -11.70
C LEU A 70 8.82 -0.95 -10.39
N ARG A 71 10.15 -0.75 -10.42
CA ARG A 71 10.93 -0.47 -9.20
C ARG A 71 10.52 0.85 -8.55
N LEU A 72 10.26 1.89 -9.34
CA LEU A 72 9.74 3.16 -8.84
C LEU A 72 8.34 2.99 -8.23
N ALA A 73 7.44 2.28 -8.90
CA ALA A 73 6.11 2.00 -8.38
C ALA A 73 6.17 1.26 -7.02
N ILE A 74 7.06 0.26 -6.89
CA ILE A 74 7.31 -0.42 -5.62
C ILE A 74 7.85 0.55 -4.57
N ALA A 75 8.83 1.40 -4.91
CA ALA A 75 9.41 2.36 -3.98
C ALA A 75 8.37 3.36 -3.43
N VAL A 76 7.50 3.87 -4.30
CA VAL A 76 6.37 4.74 -3.89
C VAL A 76 5.45 4.01 -2.92
N ARG A 77 5.12 2.74 -3.21
CA ARG A 77 4.26 1.93 -2.33
C ARG A 77 4.90 1.70 -0.96
N VAL A 78 6.17 1.31 -0.93
CA VAL A 78 6.94 1.18 0.32
C VAL A 78 6.94 2.49 1.09
N GLY A 79 7.13 3.63 0.42
CA GLY A 79 7.05 4.96 1.05
C GLY A 79 5.69 5.23 1.69
N CYS A 80 4.60 4.84 1.02
CA CYS A 80 3.24 4.95 1.56
C CYS A 80 3.03 4.05 2.79
N ASP A 81 3.51 2.80 2.74
CA ASP A 81 3.40 1.86 3.86
C ASP A 81 4.19 2.34 5.09
N LEU A 82 5.37 2.92 4.88
CA LEU A 82 6.16 3.53 5.95
C LEU A 82 5.48 4.77 6.54
N ALA A 83 4.89 5.62 5.68
CA ALA A 83 4.15 6.79 6.13
C ALA A 83 2.94 6.39 6.99
N ASP A 84 2.24 5.30 6.64
CA ASP A 84 1.15 4.77 7.45
C ASP A 84 1.65 4.17 8.76
N ALA A 85 2.74 3.40 8.73
CA ALA A 85 3.31 2.79 9.91
C ALA A 85 3.70 3.85 10.96
N VAL A 86 4.31 4.94 10.50
CA VAL A 86 4.69 6.07 11.36
C VAL A 86 3.46 6.89 11.75
N GLY A 87 2.65 7.34 10.77
CA GLY A 87 1.50 8.20 11.01
C GLY A 87 0.49 7.56 11.95
N LEU A 88 -0.01 6.37 11.61
CA LEU A 88 -0.97 5.64 12.43
C LEU A 88 -0.33 5.10 13.72
N GLY A 89 0.93 4.65 13.66
CA GLY A 89 1.68 4.17 14.82
C GLY A 89 1.91 5.22 15.89
N LEU A 90 1.93 6.50 15.53
CA LEU A 90 2.12 7.61 16.48
C LEU A 90 0.81 8.27 16.92
N THR A 91 -0.21 8.31 16.06
CA THR A 91 -1.37 9.20 16.25
C THR A 91 -2.67 8.50 16.67
N LEU A 92 -2.79 7.19 16.50
CA LEU A 92 -4.04 6.49 16.84
C LEU A 92 -4.40 6.59 18.35
N PRO A 93 -5.67 6.50 18.74
CA PRO A 93 -6.09 6.79 20.11
C PRO A 93 -5.59 5.77 21.14
N SER A 94 -5.49 4.49 20.77
CA SER A 94 -5.04 3.43 21.69
C SER A 94 -3.67 2.87 21.33
N ARG A 95 -2.89 2.50 22.35
CA ARG A 95 -1.57 1.87 22.17
C ARG A 95 -1.66 0.56 21.36
N ARG A 96 -2.71 -0.21 21.56
CA ARG A 96 -2.95 -1.46 20.82
C ARG A 96 -3.22 -1.18 19.34
N ALA A 97 -4.04 -0.17 19.02
CA ALA A 97 -4.30 0.21 17.64
C ALA A 97 -3.05 0.75 16.94
N ARG A 98 -2.26 1.59 17.62
CA ARG A 98 -0.94 2.06 17.16
C ARG A 98 -0.02 0.90 16.77
N GLN A 99 0.18 -0.04 17.70
CA GLN A 99 1.04 -1.20 17.47
C GLN A 99 0.53 -2.06 16.31
N LYS A 100 -0.77 -2.38 16.29
CA LYS A 100 -1.37 -3.17 15.22
C LYS A 100 -1.20 -2.49 13.85
N ALA A 101 -1.53 -1.22 13.74
CA ALA A 101 -1.42 -0.46 12.49
C ALA A 101 0.04 -0.39 12.02
N ALA A 102 0.98 -0.05 12.91
CA ALA A 102 2.40 0.01 12.59
C ALA A 102 2.97 -1.34 12.13
N THR A 103 2.59 -2.44 12.81
CA THR A 103 3.04 -3.78 12.43
C THR A 103 2.47 -4.22 11.08
N VAL A 104 1.18 -4.02 10.84
CA VAL A 104 0.55 -4.41 9.57
C VAL A 104 1.11 -3.60 8.40
N ALA A 105 1.20 -2.28 8.55
CA ALA A 105 1.75 -1.40 7.53
C ALA A 105 3.25 -1.70 7.29
N GLY A 106 4.04 -1.87 8.36
CA GLY A 106 5.45 -2.24 8.26
C GLY A 106 5.68 -3.59 7.57
N LEU A 107 4.84 -4.59 7.85
CA LEU A 107 4.90 -5.89 7.18
C LEU A 107 4.61 -5.77 5.69
N TRP A 108 3.58 -5.00 5.31
CA TRP A 108 3.28 -4.73 3.90
C TRP A 108 4.44 -4.01 3.20
N GLY A 109 5.00 -2.97 3.83
CA GLY A 109 6.17 -2.27 3.31
C GLY A 109 7.37 -3.19 3.11
N ALA A 110 7.64 -4.09 4.07
CA ALA A 110 8.70 -5.08 3.95
C ALA A 110 8.47 -6.08 2.80
N LEU A 111 7.24 -6.58 2.64
CA LEU A 111 6.86 -7.47 1.53
C LEU A 111 7.01 -6.78 0.17
N CYS A 112 6.53 -5.54 0.05
CA CYS A 112 6.68 -4.72 -1.15
C CYS A 112 8.17 -4.50 -1.47
N ALA A 113 8.98 -4.11 -0.48
CA ALA A 113 10.42 -3.90 -0.67
C ALA A 113 11.13 -5.20 -1.09
N ALA A 114 10.84 -6.32 -0.44
CA ALA A 114 11.40 -7.62 -0.79
C ALA A 114 11.01 -8.06 -2.22
N SER A 115 9.80 -7.72 -2.68
CA SER A 115 9.35 -8.05 -4.03
C SER A 115 10.18 -7.37 -5.13
N ALA A 116 10.84 -6.23 -4.84
CA ALA A 116 11.71 -5.54 -5.79
C ALA A 116 12.89 -6.41 -6.23
N LEU A 117 13.34 -7.34 -5.38
CA LEU A 117 14.42 -8.29 -5.68
C LEU A 117 14.05 -9.25 -6.84
N THR A 118 12.76 -9.42 -7.12
CA THR A 118 12.28 -10.30 -8.20
C THR A 118 12.20 -9.60 -9.56
N VAL A 119 12.35 -8.27 -9.58
CA VAL A 119 12.32 -7.44 -10.79
C VAL A 119 13.67 -7.52 -11.48
N ARG A 120 13.78 -8.37 -12.50
CA ARG A 120 14.96 -8.40 -13.37
C ARG A 120 14.98 -7.15 -14.24
N ALA A 121 16.15 -6.52 -14.38
CA ALA A 121 16.37 -5.56 -15.44
C ALA A 121 16.31 -6.32 -16.77
N THR A 122 15.45 -5.90 -17.68
CA THR A 122 15.60 -6.24 -19.09
C THR A 122 16.92 -5.62 -19.52
N GLY A 123 17.97 -6.43 -19.61
CA GLY A 123 19.26 -6.00 -20.12
C GLY A 123 19.09 -5.56 -21.57
N SER A 124 19.54 -4.34 -21.87
CA SER A 124 19.79 -3.87 -23.22
C SER A 124 20.85 -4.77 -23.85
N GLY A 125 20.42 -5.78 -24.61
CA GLY A 125 21.30 -6.72 -25.28
C GLY A 125 20.88 -6.91 -26.73
N GLY A 126 21.69 -6.38 -27.65
CA GLY A 126 21.73 -6.83 -29.04
C GLY A 126 21.40 -5.75 -30.07
N GLY A 127 22.41 -4.97 -30.46
CA GLY A 127 22.29 -4.01 -31.56
C GLY A 127 23.62 -3.53 -32.13
N SER A 128 24.68 -4.36 -32.08
CA SER A 128 25.84 -4.18 -32.95
C SER A 128 26.27 -5.54 -33.49
N ARG A 129 25.99 -5.76 -34.78
CA ARG A 129 26.68 -6.65 -35.72
C ARG A 129 25.91 -6.58 -37.05
N THR A 130 26.34 -5.67 -37.90
CA THR A 130 26.89 -5.93 -39.25
C THR A 130 27.45 -4.62 -39.75
#